data_AF-X0SC07-F1
#
_entry.id   AF-X0SC07-F1
#
_cell.length_a   1.000
_cell.length_b   1.000
_cell.length_c   1.000
_cell.angle_alpha   90.00
_cell.angle_beta   90.00
_cell.angle_gamma   90.00
#
_symmetry.space_group_name_H-M   'P 1'
#
loop_
_entity.id
_entity.type
_entity.pdbx_description
1 polymer ?
#
loop_
_entity_poly.entity_id
_entity_poly.type
_entity_poly.pdbx_seq_one_letter_code
_entity_poly.pdbx_strand_id
1 'polypeptide(L)'
;MNLNQFCQYSDLLGSKELEKVRLLSFFFHKTVGKYEFTKDDILSWFKNLNLPKPNLSRLTSNIHRSRAFVKGETHGTFKLHAIEFDELQAQYPGLHIKSEEIIAHDTILPRSLYEKTRGFIESLAKQINASYEFNIFDGCAVLMRRLLEVLLILSYENLNIDTEIQDSQQNYHSLEKIINNALSNKKLRLSRDSKRMLDTFRTLGNFSAHKIYYNCRRPDLEKAITIYRATVEELLYKSGIRT
;
A
#
# COMPACT_ATOMS: atom_id res chain seq x y z
N MET A 1 -13.01 7.43 5.02
CA MET A 1 -13.72 8.12 3.92
C MET A 1 -12.67 8.61 2.94
N ASN A 2 -12.81 8.28 1.65
CA ASN A 2 -11.86 8.73 0.63
C ASN A 2 -12.16 10.17 0.17
N LEU A 3 -11.26 10.77 -0.62
CA LEU A 3 -11.37 12.17 -1.03
C LEU A 3 -12.66 12.46 -1.84
N ASN A 4 -13.04 11.57 -2.76
CA ASN A 4 -14.24 11.76 -3.58
C ASN A 4 -15.53 11.75 -2.74
N GLN A 5 -15.62 10.85 -1.77
CA GLN A 5 -16.73 10.79 -0.81
C GLN A 5 -16.78 12.07 0.03
N PHE A 6 -15.62 12.58 0.47
CA PHE A 6 -15.58 13.82 1.23
C PHE A 6 -15.99 15.03 0.38
N CYS A 7 -15.56 15.11 -0.88
CA CYS A 7 -15.95 16.19 -1.78
C CYS A 7 -17.46 16.27 -1.98
N GLN A 8 -18.14 15.11 -2.09
CA GLN A 8 -19.60 15.04 -2.16
C GLN A 8 -20.26 15.44 -0.84
N TYR A 9 -19.74 14.93 0.28
CA TYR A 9 -20.29 15.19 1.61
C TYR A 9 -20.19 16.65 2.06
N SER A 10 -19.12 17.35 1.67
CA SER A 10 -18.85 18.75 2.05
C SER A 10 -19.23 19.79 1.00
N ASP A 11 -19.83 19.38 -0.12
CA ASP A 11 -20.06 20.23 -1.31
C ASP A 11 -18.80 21.03 -1.73
N LEU A 12 -17.66 20.35 -1.68
CA LEU A 12 -16.36 20.97 -1.95
C LEU A 12 -16.29 21.51 -3.37
N LEU A 13 -16.84 20.77 -4.33
CA LEU A 13 -16.76 21.13 -5.75
C LEU A 13 -17.56 22.40 -6.06
N GLY A 14 -18.70 22.64 -5.39
CA GLY A 14 -19.49 23.86 -5.51
C GLY A 14 -18.90 25.09 -4.80
N SER A 15 -17.98 24.86 -3.86
CA SER A 15 -17.46 25.90 -2.96
C SER A 15 -16.45 26.87 -3.61
N LYS A 16 -16.21 28.04 -3.00
CA LYS A 16 -15.19 29.01 -3.51
C LYS A 16 -13.76 28.46 -3.34
N GLU A 17 -12.78 29.00 -4.07
CA GLU A 17 -11.38 28.50 -4.02
C GLU A 17 -10.79 28.47 -2.60
N LEU A 18 -11.03 29.50 -1.79
CA LEU A 18 -10.51 29.57 -0.42
C LEU A 18 -11.16 28.49 0.48
N GLU A 19 -12.45 28.26 0.28
CA GLU A 19 -13.24 27.22 0.96
C GLU A 19 -12.72 25.83 0.60
N LYS A 20 -12.48 25.58 -0.69
CA LYS A 20 -11.87 24.34 -1.20
C LYS A 20 -10.54 24.08 -0.50
N VAL A 21 -9.67 25.08 -0.41
CA VAL A 21 -8.38 24.94 0.31
C VAL A 21 -8.61 24.63 1.79
N ARG A 22 -9.60 25.27 2.44
CA ARG A 22 -9.94 25.03 3.84
C ARG A 22 -10.33 23.57 4.07
N LEU A 23 -11.32 23.08 3.32
CA LEU A 23 -11.80 21.70 3.39
C LEU A 23 -10.71 20.67 3.03
N LEU A 24 -9.92 20.93 1.98
CA LEU A 24 -8.83 20.03 1.58
C LEU A 24 -7.73 19.97 2.64
N SER A 25 -7.34 21.11 3.21
CA SER A 25 -6.34 21.14 4.28
C SER A 25 -6.80 20.35 5.51
N PHE A 26 -8.08 20.43 5.87
CA PHE A 26 -8.67 19.60 6.93
C PHE A 26 -8.66 18.11 6.57
N PHE A 27 -9.08 17.77 5.35
CA PHE A 27 -9.11 16.39 4.87
C PHE A 27 -7.72 15.74 4.91
N PHE A 28 -6.71 16.40 4.34
CA PHE A 28 -5.34 15.85 4.29
C PHE A 28 -4.67 15.84 5.65
N HIS A 29 -4.98 16.80 6.54
CA HIS A 29 -4.56 16.73 7.93
C HIS A 29 -5.12 15.47 8.60
N LYS A 30 -6.43 15.24 8.52
CA LYS A 30 -7.09 14.13 9.23
C LYS A 30 -6.81 12.75 8.65
N THR A 31 -6.72 12.63 7.32
CA THR A 31 -6.62 11.33 6.64
C THR A 31 -5.20 10.90 6.29
N VAL A 32 -4.30 11.86 6.07
CA VAL A 32 -2.90 11.61 5.63
C VAL A 32 -1.89 12.11 6.67
N GLY A 33 -2.32 12.81 7.72
CA GLY A 33 -1.43 13.39 8.72
C GLY A 33 -0.60 14.56 8.17
N LYS A 34 -1.06 15.21 7.10
CA LYS A 34 -0.39 16.37 6.51
C LYS A 34 -0.83 17.65 7.22
N TYR A 35 -0.10 18.02 8.27
CA TYR A 35 -0.42 19.18 9.14
C TYR A 35 -0.22 20.54 8.46
N GLU A 36 0.72 20.63 7.54
CA GLU A 36 1.06 21.86 6.82
C GLU A 36 1.04 21.64 5.30
N PHE A 37 0.75 22.70 4.55
CA PHE A 37 0.68 22.65 3.09
C PHE A 37 1.33 23.85 2.42
N THR A 38 1.73 23.64 1.17
CA THR A 38 2.40 24.60 0.30
C THR A 38 1.50 25.04 -0.86
N LYS A 39 1.98 25.97 -1.69
CA LYS A 39 1.31 26.32 -2.95
C LYS A 39 1.25 25.14 -3.93
N ASP A 40 2.29 24.30 -3.95
CA ASP A 40 2.36 23.13 -4.83
C ASP A 40 1.39 22.03 -4.40
N ASP A 41 1.11 21.93 -3.10
CA ASP A 41 0.04 21.07 -2.58
C ASP A 41 -1.32 21.52 -3.09
N ILE A 42 -1.63 22.83 -3.02
CA ILE A 42 -2.87 23.38 -3.56
C ILE A 42 -3.02 23.06 -5.05
N LEU A 43 -1.97 23.24 -5.85
CA LEU A 43 -1.99 22.88 -7.27
C LEU A 43 -2.26 21.40 -7.48
N SER A 44 -1.59 20.55 -6.69
CA SER A 44 -1.73 19.10 -6.78
C SER A 44 -3.14 18.66 -6.40
N TRP A 45 -3.73 19.23 -5.35
CA TRP A 45 -5.11 18.92 -4.95
C TRP A 45 -6.12 19.32 -6.03
N PHE A 46 -5.98 20.53 -6.58
CA PHE A 46 -6.87 20.99 -7.65
C PHE A 46 -6.72 20.13 -8.91
N LYS A 47 -5.49 19.78 -9.29
CA LYS A 47 -5.23 18.88 -10.41
C LYS A 47 -5.85 17.49 -10.18
N ASN A 48 -5.66 16.90 -8.99
CA ASN A 48 -6.18 15.57 -8.66
C ASN A 48 -7.71 15.51 -8.66
N LEU A 49 -8.37 16.63 -8.34
CA LEU A 49 -9.82 16.78 -8.38
C LEU A 49 -10.35 17.25 -9.74
N ASN A 50 -9.49 17.36 -10.76
CA ASN A 50 -9.83 17.90 -12.07
C ASN A 50 -10.46 19.31 -12.02
N LEU A 51 -10.03 20.13 -11.05
CA LEU A 51 -10.46 21.52 -10.89
C LEU A 51 -9.62 22.46 -11.76
N PRO A 52 -10.20 23.60 -12.19
CA PRO A 52 -9.44 24.64 -12.89
C PRO A 52 -8.24 25.10 -12.07
N LYS A 53 -7.10 25.32 -12.73
CA LYS A 53 -5.89 25.80 -12.07
C LYS A 53 -6.15 27.16 -11.40
N PRO A 54 -5.96 27.28 -10.07
CA PRO A 54 -6.24 28.52 -9.36
C PRO A 54 -5.15 29.57 -9.58
N ASN A 55 -5.50 30.85 -9.46
CA ASN A 55 -4.51 31.92 -9.39
C ASN A 55 -3.84 31.91 -8.01
N LEU A 56 -2.67 31.28 -7.92
CA LEU A 56 -1.96 31.08 -6.66
C LEU A 56 -1.61 32.38 -5.94
N SER A 57 -1.23 33.44 -6.65
CA SER A 57 -0.87 34.71 -5.99
C SER A 57 -2.07 35.32 -5.27
N ARG A 58 -3.22 35.36 -5.96
CA ARG A 58 -4.49 35.83 -5.38
C ARG A 58 -4.94 34.91 -4.24
N LEU A 59 -4.89 33.60 -4.43
CA LEU A 59 -5.34 32.63 -3.44
C LEU A 59 -4.46 32.65 -2.18
N THR A 60 -3.14 32.72 -2.33
CA THR A 60 -2.22 32.87 -1.19
C THR A 60 -2.46 34.18 -0.44
N SER A 61 -2.70 35.28 -1.16
CA SER A 61 -3.08 36.56 -0.52
C SER A 61 -4.38 36.44 0.29
N ASN A 62 -5.36 35.70 -0.23
CA ASN A 62 -6.60 35.42 0.48
C ASN A 62 -6.40 34.51 1.70
N ILE A 63 -5.53 33.51 1.62
CA ILE A 63 -5.15 32.65 2.74
C ILE A 63 -4.51 33.49 3.85
N HIS A 64 -3.57 34.39 3.51
CA HIS A 64 -2.93 35.28 4.49
C HIS A 64 -3.91 36.22 5.22
N ARG A 65 -4.99 36.64 4.54
CA ARG A 65 -6.01 37.54 5.11
C ARG A 65 -7.09 36.79 5.90
N SER A 66 -7.20 35.49 5.72
CA SER A 66 -8.23 34.66 6.33
C SER A 66 -7.84 34.26 7.75
N ARG A 67 -8.81 34.30 8.68
CA ARG A 67 -8.63 33.83 10.06
C ARG A 67 -8.56 32.31 10.15
N ALA A 68 -9.00 31.60 9.10
CA ALA A 68 -8.99 30.15 9.03
C ALA A 68 -7.58 29.55 8.97
N PHE A 69 -6.55 30.33 8.61
CA PHE A 69 -5.21 29.83 8.38
C PHE A 69 -4.16 30.62 9.17
N VAL A 70 -3.08 29.93 9.52
CA VAL A 70 -1.87 30.49 10.12
C VAL A 70 -0.64 30.05 9.33
N LYS A 71 0.49 30.72 9.55
CA LYS A 71 1.77 30.27 9.00
C LYS A 71 2.16 28.92 9.64
N GLY A 72 2.71 28.03 8.83
CA GLY A 72 3.35 26.82 9.35
C GLY A 72 4.70 27.12 9.99
N GLU A 73 5.30 26.09 10.56
CA GLU A 73 6.63 26.09 11.16
C GLU A 73 7.71 26.17 10.08
N THR A 74 7.44 25.59 8.91
CA THR A 74 8.34 25.65 7.76
C THR A 74 8.12 26.93 6.96
N HIS A 75 9.20 27.54 6.47
CA HIS A 75 9.08 28.74 5.65
C HIS A 75 8.25 28.47 4.38
N GLY A 76 7.19 29.26 4.17
CA GLY A 76 6.33 29.17 3.00
C GLY A 76 5.19 28.16 3.11
N THR A 77 5.01 27.51 4.27
CA THR A 77 3.87 26.63 4.53
C THR A 77 2.75 27.35 5.29
N PHE A 78 1.56 26.76 5.20
CA PHE A 78 0.34 27.19 5.87
C PHE A 78 -0.26 26.01 6.64
N LYS A 79 -1.01 26.29 7.69
CA LYS A 79 -1.84 25.31 8.39
C LYS A 79 -3.16 25.94 8.81
N LEU A 80 -4.16 25.10 9.08
CA LEU A 80 -5.42 25.58 9.65
C LEU A 80 -5.19 26.13 11.05
N HIS A 81 -5.92 27.20 11.38
CA HIS A 81 -6.01 27.69 12.75
C HIS A 81 -6.71 26.62 13.61
N ALA A 82 -6.31 26.48 14.88
CA ALA A 82 -6.85 25.43 15.77
C ALA A 82 -8.38 25.50 15.93
N ILE A 83 -8.93 26.70 16.14
CA ILE A 83 -10.39 26.92 16.22
C ILE A 83 -11.11 26.45 14.96
N GLU A 84 -10.60 26.82 13.78
CA GLU A 84 -11.18 26.42 12.51
C GLU A 84 -11.12 24.89 12.32
N PHE A 85 -10.04 24.28 12.77
CA PHE A 85 -9.88 22.84 12.71
C PHE A 85 -10.90 22.11 13.61
N ASP A 86 -11.13 22.61 14.81
CA ASP A 86 -12.13 22.06 15.74
C ASP A 86 -13.55 22.25 15.21
N GLU A 87 -13.86 23.40 14.60
CA GLU A 87 -15.14 23.66 13.94
C GLU A 87 -15.40 22.67 12.79
N LEU A 88 -14.41 22.47 11.91
CA LEU A 88 -14.48 21.50 10.82
C LEU A 88 -14.57 20.06 11.36
N GLN A 89 -13.91 19.76 12.46
CA GLN A 89 -14.01 18.45 13.11
C GLN A 89 -15.41 18.18 13.66
N ALA A 90 -16.03 19.19 14.28
CA ALA A 90 -17.42 19.11 14.75
C ALA A 90 -18.42 18.99 13.57
N GLN A 91 -18.14 19.66 12.45
CA GLN A 91 -18.97 19.61 11.25
C GLN A 91 -18.85 18.27 10.51
N TYR A 92 -17.67 17.65 10.52
CA TYR A 92 -17.35 16.43 9.79
C TYR A 92 -16.83 15.31 10.71
N PRO A 93 -17.61 14.84 11.70
CA PRO A 93 -17.15 13.85 12.68
C PRO A 93 -16.86 12.48 12.04
N GLY A 94 -17.52 12.15 10.93
CA GLY A 94 -17.28 10.92 10.15
C GLY A 94 -15.92 10.87 9.42
N LEU A 95 -15.15 11.96 9.44
CA LEU A 95 -13.81 12.00 8.85
C LEU A 95 -12.74 11.32 9.72
N HIS A 96 -13.11 10.84 10.92
CA HIS A 96 -12.27 10.01 11.80
C HIS A 96 -11.95 8.61 11.26
N ILE A 97 -12.48 8.23 10.10
CA ILE A 97 -12.14 6.96 9.47
C ILE A 97 -10.72 7.08 8.89
N LYS A 98 -9.73 6.54 9.62
CA LYS A 98 -8.39 6.27 9.07
C LYS A 98 -8.58 5.52 7.75
N SER A 99 -8.06 6.09 6.66
CA SER A 99 -8.14 5.41 5.36
C SER A 99 -7.39 4.09 5.46
N GLU A 100 -8.00 3.00 5.00
CA GLU A 100 -7.32 1.71 4.81
C GLU A 100 -6.59 1.66 3.46
N GLU A 101 -6.62 2.75 2.69
CA GLU A 101 -5.93 2.85 1.41
C GLU A 101 -4.41 2.81 1.60
N ILE A 102 -3.76 1.88 0.89
CA ILE A 102 -2.32 1.71 0.90
C ILE A 102 -1.72 2.46 -0.28
N ILE A 103 -0.90 3.46 0.01
CA ILE A 103 -0.19 4.25 -1.00
C ILE A 103 1.23 3.71 -1.14
N ALA A 104 1.60 3.28 -2.35
CA ALA A 104 2.93 2.77 -2.67
C ALA A 104 3.32 3.07 -4.13
N HIS A 105 4.63 3.10 -4.41
CA HIS A 105 5.26 3.34 -5.71
C HIS A 105 5.52 2.06 -6.52
N ASP A 106 5.05 0.91 -6.03
CA ASP A 106 5.14 -0.38 -6.71
C ASP A 106 6.57 -0.89 -6.93
N THR A 107 7.46 -0.64 -5.96
CA THR A 107 8.91 -0.91 -6.06
C THR A 107 9.26 -2.41 -6.22
N ILE A 108 8.63 -3.29 -5.43
CA ILE A 108 8.92 -4.74 -5.49
C ILE A 108 8.07 -5.41 -6.57
N LEU A 109 6.75 -5.25 -6.47
CA LEU A 109 5.77 -5.84 -7.37
C LEU A 109 5.09 -4.74 -8.19
N PRO A 110 5.23 -4.73 -9.52
CA PRO A 110 4.58 -3.73 -10.35
C PRO A 110 3.06 -3.94 -10.33
N ARG A 111 2.30 -2.83 -10.35
CA ARG A 111 0.82 -2.86 -10.34
C ARG A 111 0.23 -3.77 -11.41
N SER A 112 0.80 -3.73 -12.61
CA SER A 112 0.36 -4.53 -13.75
C SER A 112 0.35 -6.04 -13.49
N LEU A 113 1.09 -6.52 -12.49
CA LEU A 113 1.18 -7.94 -12.13
C LEU A 113 0.00 -8.40 -11.27
N TYR A 114 -0.48 -7.56 -10.36
CA TYR A 114 -1.47 -7.95 -9.36
C TYR A 114 -2.83 -7.25 -9.50
N GLU A 115 -2.94 -6.16 -10.25
CA GLU A 115 -4.22 -5.46 -10.44
C GLU A 115 -5.24 -6.30 -11.20
N LYS A 116 -6.52 -6.19 -10.82
CA LYS A 116 -7.65 -6.98 -11.33
C LYS A 116 -7.52 -8.48 -11.05
N THR A 117 -6.85 -8.84 -9.97
CA THR A 117 -6.78 -10.23 -9.49
C THR A 117 -7.72 -10.41 -8.29
N ARG A 118 -7.38 -11.30 -7.34
CA ARG A 118 -8.16 -11.49 -6.11
C ARG A 118 -7.82 -10.39 -5.12
N GLY A 119 -8.81 -9.81 -4.44
CA GLY A 119 -8.61 -8.65 -3.55
C GLY A 119 -7.55 -8.86 -2.46
N PHE A 120 -7.37 -10.07 -1.93
CA PHE A 120 -6.33 -10.36 -0.96
C PHE A 120 -4.90 -10.36 -1.57
N ILE A 121 -4.75 -10.73 -2.85
CA ILE A 121 -3.47 -10.68 -3.58
C ILE A 121 -3.11 -9.23 -3.82
N GLU A 122 -4.07 -8.42 -4.27
CA GLU A 122 -3.87 -6.97 -4.43
C GLU A 122 -3.47 -6.30 -3.12
N SER A 123 -4.18 -6.62 -2.03
CA SER A 123 -3.88 -6.09 -0.71
C SER A 123 -2.47 -6.48 -0.27
N LEU A 124 -2.08 -7.75 -0.41
CA LEU A 124 -0.75 -8.23 -0.05
C LEU A 124 0.35 -7.53 -0.88
N ALA A 125 0.17 -7.41 -2.19
CA ALA A 125 1.15 -6.77 -3.06
C ALA A 125 1.34 -5.28 -2.71
N LYS A 126 0.25 -4.55 -2.46
CA LYS A 126 0.31 -3.16 -1.97
C LYS A 126 1.02 -3.06 -0.63
N GLN A 127 0.72 -3.94 0.33
CA GLN A 127 1.38 -3.99 1.64
C GLN A 127 2.89 -4.27 1.51
N ILE A 128 3.28 -5.21 0.64
CA ILE A 128 4.69 -5.51 0.36
C ILE A 128 5.41 -4.26 -0.14
N ASN A 129 4.87 -3.60 -1.17
CA ASN A 129 5.48 -2.38 -1.71
C ASN A 129 5.60 -1.28 -0.66
N ALA A 130 4.52 -0.99 0.07
CA ALA A 130 4.52 0.03 1.12
C ALA A 130 5.54 -0.31 2.23
N SER A 131 5.55 -1.55 2.73
CA SER A 131 6.47 -1.96 3.80
C SER A 131 7.94 -1.79 3.39
N TYR A 132 8.29 -2.07 2.13
CA TYR A 132 9.64 -1.82 1.61
C TYR A 132 9.96 -0.32 1.51
N GLU A 133 9.03 0.47 0.98
CA GLU A 133 9.20 1.90 0.74
C GLU A 133 9.30 2.71 2.04
N PHE A 134 8.59 2.28 3.08
CA PHE A 134 8.61 2.88 4.42
C PHE A 134 9.64 2.25 5.38
N ASN A 135 10.62 1.49 4.87
CA ASN A 135 11.71 0.88 5.64
C ASN A 135 11.29 -0.16 6.70
N ILE A 136 10.12 -0.76 6.56
CA ILE A 136 9.59 -1.83 7.43
C ILE A 136 10.05 -3.19 6.87
N PHE A 137 11.37 -3.43 6.87
CA PHE A 137 11.97 -4.53 6.11
C PHE A 137 11.63 -5.92 6.65
N ASP A 138 11.59 -6.13 7.97
CA ASP A 138 11.15 -7.41 8.53
C ASP A 138 9.68 -7.69 8.19
N GLY A 139 8.81 -6.69 8.31
CA GLY A 139 7.42 -6.77 7.89
C GLY A 139 7.30 -7.09 6.40
N CYS A 140 8.12 -6.45 5.56
CA CYS A 140 8.19 -6.73 4.13
C CYS A 140 8.57 -8.19 3.85
N ALA A 141 9.62 -8.71 4.49
CA ALA A 141 10.04 -10.10 4.32
C ALA A 141 8.96 -11.10 4.73
N VAL A 142 8.24 -10.84 5.83
CA VAL A 142 7.11 -11.67 6.28
C VAL A 142 5.95 -11.62 5.29
N LEU A 143 5.58 -10.44 4.79
CA LEU A 143 4.52 -10.28 3.79
C LEU A 143 4.87 -10.95 2.46
N MET A 144 6.13 -10.87 2.04
CA MET A 144 6.63 -11.56 0.84
C MET A 144 6.54 -13.07 0.98
N ARG A 145 6.95 -13.62 2.14
CA ARG A 145 6.77 -15.04 2.46
C ARG A 145 5.30 -15.46 2.43
N ARG A 146 4.40 -14.65 3.01
CA ARG A 146 2.95 -14.91 3.02
C ARG A 146 2.36 -14.94 1.60
N LEU A 147 2.76 -14.02 0.71
CA LEU A 147 2.26 -14.02 -0.66
C LEU A 147 2.71 -15.27 -1.43
N LEU A 148 3.97 -15.72 -1.25
CA LEU A 148 4.45 -16.96 -1.87
C LEU A 148 3.66 -18.18 -1.41
N GLU A 149 3.38 -18.29 -0.11
CA GLU A 149 2.57 -19.37 0.45
C GLU A 149 1.17 -19.43 -0.16
N VAL A 150 0.48 -18.28 -0.20
CA VAL A 150 -0.84 -18.16 -0.79
C VAL A 150 -0.81 -18.58 -2.27
N LEU A 151 0.13 -18.06 -3.05
CA LEU A 151 0.21 -18.37 -4.48
C LEU A 151 0.60 -19.83 -4.75
N LEU A 152 1.42 -20.45 -3.88
CA LEU A 152 1.70 -21.87 -3.94
C LEU A 152 0.42 -22.68 -3.73
N ILE A 153 -0.33 -22.42 -2.65
CA ILE A 153 -1.59 -23.13 -2.38
C ILE A 153 -2.54 -23.02 -3.57
N LEU A 154 -2.76 -21.80 -4.10
CA LEU A 154 -3.62 -21.58 -5.27
C LEU A 154 -3.11 -22.30 -6.53
N SER A 155 -1.79 -22.44 -6.70
CA SER A 155 -1.20 -23.20 -7.81
C SER A 155 -1.47 -24.70 -7.67
N TYR A 156 -1.40 -25.23 -6.44
CA TYR A 156 -1.70 -26.64 -6.17
C TYR A 156 -3.19 -26.95 -6.39
N GLU A 157 -4.08 -26.09 -5.91
CA GLU A 157 -5.53 -26.20 -6.13
C GLU A 157 -5.86 -26.18 -7.64
N ASN A 158 -5.34 -25.20 -8.37
CA ASN A 158 -5.60 -25.07 -9.81
C ASN A 158 -5.08 -26.28 -10.63
N LEU A 159 -4.00 -26.91 -10.16
CA LEU A 159 -3.42 -28.09 -10.79
C LEU A 159 -4.00 -29.42 -10.26
N ASN A 160 -4.95 -29.38 -9.31
CA ASN A 160 -5.57 -30.54 -8.66
C ASN A 160 -4.52 -31.49 -8.04
N ILE A 161 -3.56 -30.93 -7.31
CA ILE A 161 -2.48 -31.66 -6.60
C ILE A 161 -2.39 -31.25 -5.13
N ASP A 162 -3.35 -30.48 -4.64
CA ASP A 162 -3.42 -29.96 -3.26
C ASP A 162 -3.46 -31.05 -2.19
N THR A 163 -3.94 -32.25 -2.52
CA THR A 163 -3.87 -33.42 -1.62
C THR A 163 -2.44 -33.78 -1.21
N GLU A 164 -1.42 -33.40 -2.00
CA GLU A 164 -0.01 -33.64 -1.66
C GLU A 164 0.53 -32.70 -0.57
N ILE A 165 -0.19 -31.61 -0.27
CA ILE A 165 0.19 -30.60 0.71
C ILE A 165 -0.82 -30.44 1.85
N GLN A 166 -1.78 -31.37 1.94
CA GLN A 166 -2.79 -31.44 2.99
C GLN A 166 -2.57 -32.64 3.90
N ASP A 167 -3.03 -32.53 5.16
CA ASP A 167 -3.16 -33.66 6.05
C ASP A 167 -4.44 -34.48 5.79
N SER A 168 -4.65 -35.53 6.58
CA SER A 168 -5.84 -36.39 6.48
C SER A 168 -7.15 -35.67 6.81
N GLN A 169 -7.10 -34.48 7.40
CA GLN A 169 -8.24 -33.63 7.72
C GLN A 169 -8.43 -32.48 6.70
N GLN A 170 -7.71 -32.52 5.58
CA GLN A 170 -7.71 -31.47 4.54
C GLN A 170 -7.15 -30.11 5.00
N ASN A 171 -6.40 -30.08 6.10
CA ASN A 171 -5.69 -28.86 6.49
C ASN A 171 -4.36 -28.77 5.75
N TYR A 172 -4.01 -27.59 5.25
CA TYR A 172 -2.72 -27.36 4.63
C TYR A 172 -1.57 -27.50 5.64
N HIS A 173 -0.51 -28.16 5.20
CA HIS A 173 0.72 -28.29 5.96
C HIS A 173 1.43 -26.93 6.14
N SER A 174 2.43 -26.89 7.03
CA SER A 174 3.28 -25.71 7.17
C SER A 174 4.00 -25.37 5.86
N LEU A 175 4.25 -24.07 5.63
CA LEU A 175 4.96 -23.59 4.44
C LEU A 175 6.26 -24.37 4.14
N GLU A 176 7.00 -24.78 5.16
CA GLU A 176 8.22 -25.58 4.98
C GLU A 176 7.94 -26.91 4.27
N LYS A 177 6.88 -27.63 4.68
CA LYS A 177 6.47 -28.88 4.02
C LYS A 177 5.97 -28.62 2.60
N ILE A 178 5.20 -27.55 2.39
CA ILE A 178 4.70 -27.14 1.07
C ILE A 178 5.88 -26.88 0.12
N ILE A 179 6.87 -26.09 0.56
CA ILE A 179 8.07 -25.79 -0.23
C ILE A 179 8.86 -27.06 -0.55
N ASN A 180 9.06 -27.96 0.42
CA ASN A 180 9.77 -29.22 0.18
C ASN A 180 9.09 -30.08 -0.90
N ASN A 181 7.75 -30.15 -0.92
CA ASN A 181 7.03 -30.79 -2.02
C ASN A 181 7.25 -30.00 -3.33
N ALA A 182 7.04 -28.69 -3.34
CA ALA A 182 7.13 -27.83 -4.53
C ALA A 182 8.50 -27.88 -5.23
N LEU A 183 9.59 -28.06 -4.48
CA LEU A 183 10.95 -28.20 -5.01
C LEU A 183 11.12 -29.44 -5.91
N SER A 184 10.36 -30.51 -5.64
CA SER A 184 10.47 -31.80 -6.36
C SER A 184 9.23 -32.15 -7.20
N ASN A 185 8.15 -31.40 -7.06
CA ASN A 185 6.88 -31.68 -7.73
C ASN A 185 6.97 -31.51 -9.26
N LYS A 186 6.72 -32.61 -9.98
CA LYS A 186 6.82 -32.68 -11.45
C LYS A 186 5.64 -32.02 -12.17
N LYS A 187 4.47 -31.92 -11.53
CA LYS A 187 3.27 -31.29 -12.09
C LYS A 187 3.33 -29.77 -11.95
N LEU A 188 3.70 -29.28 -10.77
CA LEU A 188 3.92 -27.85 -10.54
C LEU A 188 5.05 -27.32 -11.44
N ARG A 189 6.18 -28.06 -11.49
CA ARG A 189 7.33 -27.82 -12.38
C ARG A 189 7.80 -26.36 -12.35
N LEU A 190 8.20 -25.90 -11.17
CA LEU A 190 8.78 -24.56 -11.01
C LEU A 190 10.14 -24.44 -11.70
N SER A 191 10.43 -23.23 -12.19
CA SER A 191 11.76 -22.85 -12.67
C SER A 191 12.83 -22.98 -11.58
N ARG A 192 14.10 -23.13 -11.99
CA ARG A 192 15.23 -23.26 -11.05
C ARG A 192 15.35 -22.05 -10.13
N ASP A 193 15.12 -20.86 -10.66
CA ASP A 193 15.24 -19.61 -9.89
C ASP A 193 14.08 -19.47 -8.90
N SER A 194 12.86 -19.85 -9.28
CA SER A 194 11.72 -19.90 -8.35
C SER A 194 11.94 -20.88 -7.22
N LYS A 195 12.50 -22.07 -7.50
CA LYS A 195 12.88 -23.02 -6.43
C LYS A 195 13.87 -22.41 -5.45
N ARG A 196 14.90 -21.72 -5.93
CA ARG A 196 15.88 -21.02 -5.08
C ARG A 196 15.22 -19.90 -4.26
N MET A 197 14.25 -19.21 -4.86
CA MET A 197 13.54 -18.11 -4.21
C MET A 197 12.66 -18.59 -3.06
N LEU A 198 11.98 -19.72 -3.23
CA LEU A 198 11.20 -20.33 -2.16
C LEU A 198 12.07 -20.64 -0.92
N ASP A 199 13.24 -21.23 -1.11
CA ASP A 199 14.16 -21.50 0.02
C ASP A 199 14.73 -20.21 0.63
N THR A 200 14.97 -19.19 -0.21
CA THR A 200 15.43 -17.87 0.25
C THR A 200 14.41 -17.23 1.19
N PHE A 201 13.12 -17.16 0.82
CA PHE A 201 12.09 -16.56 1.67
C PHE A 201 11.60 -17.48 2.79
N ARG A 202 11.80 -18.79 2.70
CA ARG A 202 11.70 -19.68 3.85
C ARG A 202 12.69 -19.25 4.94
N THR A 203 13.94 -19.03 4.58
CA THR A 203 15.01 -18.64 5.51
C THR A 203 14.87 -17.18 5.97
N LEU A 204 14.81 -16.25 5.02
CA LEU A 204 14.74 -14.81 5.28
C LEU A 204 13.48 -14.45 6.08
N GLY A 205 12.32 -14.96 5.68
CA GLY A 205 11.07 -14.72 6.39
C GLY A 205 11.04 -15.38 7.78
N ASN A 206 11.73 -16.51 7.99
CA ASN A 206 11.88 -17.11 9.32
C ASN A 206 12.78 -16.26 10.23
N PHE A 207 13.87 -15.72 9.69
CA PHE A 207 14.73 -14.80 10.44
C PHE A 207 13.98 -13.53 10.85
N SER A 208 13.30 -12.88 9.90
CA SER A 208 12.51 -11.67 10.17
C SER A 208 11.35 -11.87 11.14
N ALA A 209 10.80 -13.08 11.23
CA ALA A 209 9.68 -13.36 12.12
C ALA A 209 10.10 -13.81 13.54
N HIS A 210 11.23 -14.52 13.68
CA HIS A 210 11.51 -15.28 14.91
C HIS A 210 12.92 -15.09 15.50
N LYS A 211 13.89 -14.55 14.77
CA LYS A 211 15.26 -14.41 15.30
C LYS A 211 15.39 -13.13 16.13
N ILE A 212 15.62 -13.28 17.44
CA ILE A 212 15.79 -12.16 18.39
C ILE A 212 16.91 -11.20 17.98
N TYR A 213 18.05 -11.74 17.53
CA TYR A 213 19.24 -10.96 17.16
C TYR A 213 19.37 -10.80 15.64
N TYR A 214 18.26 -10.55 14.94
CA TYR A 214 18.24 -10.30 13.50
C TYR A 214 17.19 -9.24 13.17
N ASN A 215 17.57 -8.26 12.35
CA ASN A 215 16.65 -7.35 11.68
C ASN A 215 17.00 -7.34 10.20
N CYS A 216 16.02 -7.58 9.34
CA CYS A 216 16.19 -7.49 7.91
C CYS A 216 16.57 -6.06 7.51
N ARG A 217 17.49 -5.94 6.55
CA ARG A 217 17.93 -4.64 6.02
C ARG A 217 17.59 -4.56 4.53
N ARG A 218 17.52 -3.33 4.03
CA ARG A 218 17.28 -3.04 2.61
C ARG A 218 18.10 -3.90 1.64
N PRO A 219 19.43 -4.09 1.82
CA PRO A 219 20.24 -4.89 0.89
C PRO A 219 19.88 -6.38 0.87
N ASP A 220 19.28 -6.92 1.93
CA ASP A 220 18.85 -8.31 1.98
C ASP A 220 17.66 -8.52 1.03
N LEU A 221 16.73 -7.56 1.00
CA LEU A 221 15.57 -7.58 0.12
C LEU A 221 15.95 -7.23 -1.32
N GLU A 222 16.78 -6.21 -1.54
CA GLU A 222 17.18 -5.75 -2.89
C GLU A 222 17.77 -6.86 -3.74
N LYS A 223 18.59 -7.73 -3.15
CA LYS A 223 19.18 -8.90 -3.82
C LYS A 223 18.13 -9.91 -4.29
N ALA A 224 16.96 -9.92 -3.67
CA ALA A 224 15.89 -10.87 -3.94
C ALA A 224 14.80 -10.32 -4.88
N ILE A 225 14.63 -9.00 -5.01
CA ILE A 225 13.47 -8.37 -5.69
C ILE A 225 13.23 -8.93 -7.10
N THR A 226 14.26 -8.97 -7.95
CA THR A 226 14.11 -9.37 -9.36
C THR A 226 13.61 -10.80 -9.49
N ILE A 227 14.27 -11.72 -8.78
CA ILE A 227 13.91 -13.14 -8.83
C ILE A 227 12.56 -13.35 -8.14
N TYR A 228 12.27 -12.63 -7.04
CA TYR A 228 11.01 -12.72 -6.32
C TYR A 228 9.83 -12.32 -7.21
N ARG A 229 9.98 -11.22 -7.96
CA ARG A 229 8.98 -10.78 -8.94
C ARG A 229 8.72 -11.86 -9.99
N ALA A 230 9.78 -12.43 -10.56
CA ALA A 230 9.64 -13.51 -11.54
C ALA A 230 8.94 -14.75 -10.95
N THR A 231 9.23 -15.09 -9.70
CA THR A 231 8.56 -16.20 -8.99
C THR A 231 7.09 -15.93 -8.74
N VAL A 232 6.73 -14.71 -8.31
CA VAL A 232 5.32 -14.31 -8.13
C VAL A 232 4.57 -14.39 -9.46
N GLU A 233 5.18 -13.91 -10.54
CA GLU A 233 4.60 -13.98 -11.88
C GLU A 233 4.40 -15.42 -12.34
N GLU A 234 5.42 -16.28 -12.21
CA GLU A 234 5.29 -17.72 -12.52
C GLU A 234 4.14 -18.36 -11.74
N LEU A 235 4.04 -18.13 -10.43
CA LEU A 235 2.98 -18.69 -9.60
C LEU A 235 1.59 -18.12 -9.94
N LEU A 236 1.48 -16.87 -10.40
CA LEU A 236 0.21 -16.30 -10.87
C LEU A 236 -0.30 -17.01 -12.13
N TYR A 237 0.59 -17.41 -13.04
CA TYR A 237 0.21 -18.24 -14.19
C TYR A 237 -0.12 -19.68 -13.75
N LYS A 238 0.66 -20.28 -12.85
CA LYS A 238 0.41 -21.66 -12.35
C LYS A 238 -0.92 -21.78 -11.59
N SER A 239 -1.33 -20.73 -10.89
CA SER A 239 -2.62 -20.63 -10.18
C SER A 239 -3.81 -20.29 -11.08
N GLY A 240 -3.60 -20.07 -12.38
CA GLY A 240 -4.68 -19.75 -13.32
C GLY A 240 -5.28 -18.35 -13.11
N ILE A 241 -4.66 -17.49 -12.30
CA ILE A 241 -5.09 -16.11 -12.09
C ILE A 241 -4.68 -15.23 -13.26
N ARG A 242 -3.49 -15.49 -13.81
CA ARG A 242 -3.02 -14.91 -15.07
C ARG A 242 -3.07 -16.00 -16.15
N THR A 243 -3.43 -15.59 -17.36
CA THR A 243 -3.56 -16.44 -18.55
C THR A 243 -2.64 -15.96 -19.64
#